data_AF-A0A951QNE6-F1
#
_entry.id   AF-A0A951QNE6-F1
#
_cell.length_a   1.000
_cell.length_b   1.000
_cell.length_c   1.000
_cell.angle_alpha   90.00
_cell.angle_beta   90.00
_cell.angle_gamma   90.00
#
_symmetry.space_group_name_H-M   'P 1'
#
loop_
_entity.id
_entity.type
_entity.pdbx_description
1 polymer ?
#
loop_
_entity_poly.entity_id
_entity_poly.type
_entity_poly.pdbx_seq_one_letter_code
_entity_poly.pdbx_strand_id
1 'polypeptide(L)' 'MDLELQIRVESSQAAKLSKEANHAFAAKNFAQGKALMKQAVEAGQRCQNLIQQFQQGNTN' A
#
# COMPACT_ATOMS: atom_id res chain seq x y z
N MET A 1 -18.61 2.35 -7.76
CA MET A 1 -17.16 2.57 -7.60
C MET A 1 -16.55 1.20 -7.40
N ASP A 2 -15.64 0.76 -8.27
CA ASP A 2 -15.16 -0.63 -8.26
C ASP A 2 -14.14 -0.82 -7.12
N LEU A 3 -14.59 -1.47 -6.03
CA LEU A 3 -13.75 -1.74 -4.86
C LEU A 3 -12.56 -2.63 -5.23
N GLU A 4 -12.76 -3.57 -6.16
CA GLU A 4 -11.71 -4.48 -6.61
C GLU A 4 -10.57 -3.74 -7.32
N LEU A 5 -10.90 -2.77 -8.18
CA LEU A 5 -9.93 -1.88 -8.81
C LEU A 5 -9.16 -1.05 -7.79
N GLN A 6 -9.83 -0.49 -6.78
CA GLN A 6 -9.18 0.31 -5.74
C GLN A 6 -8.24 -0.55 -4.88
N ILE A 7 -8.62 -1.78 -4.55
CA ILE A 7 -7.76 -2.76 -3.87
C ILE A 7 -6.50 -3.04 -4.70
N ARG A 8 -6.63 -3.25 -6.02
CA ARG A 8 -5.49 -3.45 -6.91
C ARG A 8 -4.58 -2.23 -6.99
N VAL A 9 -5.13 -1.03 -7.03
CA VAL A 9 -4.35 0.21 -7.05
C VAL A 9 -3.57 0.40 -5.74
N GLU A 10 -4.22 0.30 -4.58
CA GLU A 10 -3.56 0.50 -3.29
C GLU A 10 -2.52 -0.59 -3.00
N SER A 11 -2.80 -1.86 -3.36
CA SER A 11 -1.81 -2.95 -3.22
C SER A 11 -0.60 -2.75 -4.12
N SER A 12 -0.80 -2.35 -5.39
CA SER A 12 0.29 -2.04 -6.31
C SER A 12 1.14 -0.86 -5.81
N GLN A 13 0.48 0.19 -5.30
CA GLN A 13 1.14 1.35 -4.73
C GLN A 13 1.98 0.99 -3.50
N ALA A 14 1.44 0.18 -2.58
CA ALA A 14 2.17 -0.30 -1.41
C ALA A 14 3.42 -1.11 -1.81
N ALA A 15 3.30 -2.00 -2.79
CA ALA A 15 4.41 -2.80 -3.29
C ALA A 15 5.50 -1.93 -3.95
N LYS A 16 5.09 -0.95 -4.76
CA LYS A 16 6.02 0.01 -5.40
C LYS A 16 6.79 0.82 -4.36
N LEU A 17 6.09 1.41 -3.39
CA LEU A 17 6.70 2.22 -2.33
C LEU A 17 7.66 1.39 -1.47
N SER A 18 7.31 0.15 -1.15
CA SER A 18 8.18 -0.77 -0.41
C SER A 18 9.48 -1.07 -1.19
N LYS A 19 9.37 -1.30 -2.50
CA LYS A 19 10.55 -1.48 -3.36
C LYS A 19 11.42 -0.23 -3.40
N GLU A 20 10.83 0.95 -3.58
CA GLU A 20 11.55 2.22 -3.58
C GLU A 20 12.21 2.50 -2.22
N ALA A 21 11.54 2.17 -1.11
CA ALA A 21 12.11 2.28 0.23
C ALA A 21 13.36 1.41 0.38
N ASN A 22 13.31 0.16 -0.09
CA ASN A 22 14.46 -0.75 -0.08
C ASN A 22 15.63 -0.20 -0.92
N HIS A 23 15.35 0.38 -2.09
CA HIS A 23 16.38 1.04 -2.90
C HIS A 23 16.99 2.24 -2.15
N ALA A 24 16.18 3.06 -1.50
CA ALA A 24 16.67 4.19 -0.70
C ALA A 24 17.53 3.73 0.48
N PHE A 25 17.15 2.65 1.18
CA PHE A 25 17.96 2.06 2.25
C PHE A 25 19.28 1.48 1.73
N ALA A 26 19.27 0.80 0.58
CA ALA A 26 20.49 0.30 -0.06
C ALA A 26 21.45 1.44 -0.44
N ALA A 27 20.90 2.59 -0.85
CA ALA A 27 21.67 3.82 -1.11
C ALA A 27 22.06 4.60 0.16
N LYS A 28 21.84 4.04 1.36
CA LYS A 28 22.04 4.68 2.67
C LYS A 28 21.23 5.98 2.87
N ASN A 29 20.20 6.21 2.06
CA ASN A 29 19.25 7.30 2.23
C ASN A 29 18.13 6.87 3.19
N PHE A 30 18.45 6.80 4.48
CA PHE A 30 17.52 6.33 5.51
C PHE A 30 16.33 7.27 5.72
N ALA A 31 16.48 8.57 5.47
CA ALA A 31 15.40 9.53 5.60
C ALA A 31 14.32 9.26 4.55
N GLN A 32 14.73 9.13 3.28
CA GLN A 32 13.82 8.80 2.18
C GLN A 32 13.25 7.39 2.34
N GLY A 33 14.06 6.40 2.71
CA GLY A 33 13.60 5.03 2.94
C GLY A 33 12.49 4.96 4.00
N LYS A 34 12.65 5.65 5.14
CA LYS A 34 11.61 5.72 6.17
C LYS A 34 10.34 6.43 5.69
N ALA A 35 10.48 7.51 4.93
CA ALA A 35 9.32 8.21 4.38
C ALA A 35 8.50 7.33 3.41
N LEU A 36 9.19 6.66 2.48
CA LEU A 36 8.57 5.74 1.52
C LEU A 36 7.92 4.53 2.23
N MET A 37 8.59 4.00 3.26
CA MET A 37 8.07 2.88 4.04
C MET A 37 6.81 3.27 4.84
N LYS A 38 6.75 4.49 5.40
CA LYS A 38 5.53 5.03 6.01
C LYS A 38 4.39 5.10 4.99
N GLN A 39 4.65 5.64 3.80
CA GLN A 39 3.64 5.71 2.73
C GLN A 39 3.17 4.30 2.29
N ALA A 40 4.08 3.32 2.25
CA ALA A 40 3.74 1.94 1.94
C ALA A 40 2.79 1.32 2.98
N VAL A 41 3.02 1.58 4.27
CA VAL A 41 2.12 1.14 5.35
C VAL A 41 0.74 1.78 5.22
N GLU A 42 0.69 3.09 4.97
CA GLU A 42 -0.59 3.80 4.79
C GLU A 42 -1.40 3.25 3.59
N ALA A 43 -0.74 2.96 2.46
CA ALA A 43 -1.38 2.31 1.31
C ALA A 43 -1.84 0.89 1.64
N GLY A 44 -1.03 0.12 2.38
CA GLY A 44 -1.39 -1.21 2.85
C GLY A 44 -2.63 -1.20 3.76
N GLN A 45 -2.72 -0.24 4.69
CA GLN A 45 -3.88 -0.07 5.56
C GLN A 45 -5.14 0.30 4.78
N ARG A 46 -5.04 1.20 3.80
CA ARG A 46 -6.16 1.52 2.89
C ARG A 46 -6.62 0.30 2.12
N CYS A 47 -5.68 -0.47 1.55
CA CYS A 47 -5.97 -1.72 0.86
C CYS A 47 -6.73 -2.71 1.78
N GLN A 48 -6.27 -2.89 3.01
CA GLN A 48 -6.89 -3.80 3.97
C GLN A 48 -8.31 -3.37 4.33
N ASN A 49 -8.55 -2.07 4.53
CA ASN A 49 -9.89 -1.54 4.77
C ASN A 49 -10.82 -1.75 3.57
N LEU A 50 -10.31 -1.56 2.35
CA LEU A 50 -11.08 -1.80 1.12
C LEU A 50 -11.43 -3.29 0.95
N ILE A 51 -10.51 -4.20 1.28
CA ILE A 51 -10.76 -5.65 1.29
C ILE A 51 -11.88 -5.99 2.28
N GLN A 52 -11.83 -5.43 3.49
CA GLN A 52 -12.88 -5.65 4.49
C GLN A 52 -14.25 -5.15 3.99
N GLN A 53 -14.30 -3.96 3.37
CA GLN A 53 -15.53 -3.43 2.79
C GLN A 53 -16.05 -4.30 1.64
N PHE A 54 -15.15 -4.78 0.76
CA PHE A 54 -15.51 -5.68 -0.33
C PHE A 54 -16.10 -6.99 0.19
N GLN A 55 -15.49 -7.58 1.23
CA GLN A 55 -15.97 -8.81 1.86
C GLN A 55 -17.34 -8.61 2.54
N GLN A 56 -17.52 -7.53 3.30
CA GLN A 56 -18.80 -7.21 3.95
C GLN A 56 -19.92 -6.93 2.95
N GLY A 57 -19.63 -6.21 1.87
CA GLY A 57 -20.58 -5.94 0.78
C GLY A 57 -20.97 -7.19 -0.02
N ASN A 58 -20.10 -8.21 -0.05
CA ASN A 58 -20.32 -9.46 -0.76
C ASN A 58 -20.97 -10.56 0.13
N THR A 59 -21.34 -10.23 1.37
CA THR A 59 -22.02 -11.14 2.32
C THR A 59 -23.48 -10.75 2.57
N ASN A 60 -24.07 -9.88 1.72
CA ASN A 60 -25.51 -9.60 1.65
C ASN A 60 -26.08 -10.12 0.34
#